data_AF-A0A955JWH5-F1
#
_entry.id   AF-A0A955JWH5-F1
#
_cell.length_a   1.000
_cell.length_b   1.000
_cell.length_c   1.000
_cell.angle_alpha   90.00
_cell.angle_beta   90.00
_cell.angle_gamma   90.00
#
_symmetry.space_group_name_H-M   'P 1'
#
loop_
_entity.id
_entity.type
_entity.pdbx_description
1 polymer ?
#
loop_
_entity_poly.entity_id
_entity_poly.type
_entity_poly.pdbx_seq_one_letter_code
_entity_poly.pdbx_strand_id
1 'polypeptide(L)' 'MAGTKKGGIAAAKTNKTRHGKDFYARIGAKGGKNGRTGGFAANRELARKAGAKGGSISRRRKASAKQTTVTQSATA' A
#
# COMPACT_ATOMS: atom_id res chain seq x y z
N MET A 1 15.91 18.19 -9.20
CA MET A 1 14.71 18.90 -9.70
C MET A 1 13.51 18.54 -8.85
N ALA A 2 12.76 19.54 -8.37
CA ALA A 2 11.52 19.32 -7.62
C ALA A 2 10.50 18.52 -8.45
N GLY A 3 9.69 17.68 -7.80
CA GLY A 3 8.67 16.86 -8.46
C GLY A 3 9.17 15.62 -9.22
N THR A 4 10.48 15.42 -9.35
CA THR A 4 11.04 14.22 -10.02
C THR A 4 11.31 13.08 -9.03
N LYS A 5 11.19 11.82 -9.49
CA LYS A 5 11.50 10.63 -8.67
C LYS A 5 12.90 10.69 -8.06
N LYS A 6 13.91 11.09 -8.86
CA LYS A 6 15.30 11.25 -8.40
C LYS A 6 15.41 12.32 -7.29
N GLY A 7 14.70 13.45 -7.44
CA GLY A 7 14.65 14.50 -6.42
C GLY A 7 14.01 14.03 -5.11
N GLY A 8 12.92 13.26 -5.19
CA GLY A 8 12.27 12.70 -4.00
C GLY A 8 13.17 11.74 -3.22
N ILE A 9 13.95 10.89 -3.91
CA ILE A 9 14.91 9.98 -3.27
C ILE A 9 16.02 10.76 -2.56
N ALA A 10 16.57 11.78 -3.22
CA ALA A 10 17.60 12.64 -2.63
C ALA A 10 17.07 13.36 -1.37
N ALA A 11 15.87 13.92 -1.43
CA ALA A 11 15.22 14.56 -0.29
C ALA A 11 14.98 13.58 0.87
N ALA A 12 14.51 12.35 0.57
CA ALA A 12 14.31 11.32 1.58
C ALA A 12 15.62 10.91 2.27
N LYS A 13 16.73 10.84 1.52
CA LYS A 13 18.06 10.58 2.08
C LYS A 13 18.46 11.71 3.05
N THR A 14 18.35 12.96 2.62
CA THR A 14 18.66 14.14 3.45
C THR A 14 17.79 14.25 4.70
N ASN A 15 16.50 13.93 4.59
CA ASN A 15 15.59 13.98 5.74
C ASN A 15 15.89 12.87 6.75
N LYS A 16 16.23 11.66 6.28
CA LYS A 16 16.62 10.54 7.15
C LYS A 16 17.96 10.79 7.84
N THR A 17 18.92 11.46 7.18
CA THR A 17 20.20 11.81 7.81
C THR A 17 20.05 12.94 8.82
N ARG A 18 19.25 13.97 8.52
CA ARG A 18 19.04 15.13 9.42
C ARG A 18 18.17 14.84 10.63
N HIS A 19 17.13 14.04 10.48
CA HIS A 19 16.11 13.83 11.52
C HIS A 19 16.09 12.40 12.08
N GLY A 20 16.96 11.53 11.57
CA GLY A 20 17.07 10.14 11.97
C GLY A 20 16.09 9.20 11.25
N LYS A 21 16.30 7.90 11.44
CA LYS A 21 15.52 6.84 10.79
C LYS A 21 14.02 6.88 11.11
N ASP A 22 13.65 7.39 12.29
CA ASP A 22 12.26 7.41 12.75
C ASP A 22 11.45 8.61 12.26
N PHE A 23 12.06 9.55 11.51
CA PHE A 23 11.42 10.80 11.11
C PHE A 23 10.04 10.59 10.48
N TYR A 24 9.95 9.73 9.47
CA TYR A 24 8.69 9.41 8.80
C TYR A 24 7.73 8.62 9.68
N ALA A 25 8.24 7.75 10.55
CA ALA A 25 7.41 6.98 11.48
C ALA A 25 6.72 7.89 12.51
N ARG A 26 7.44 8.87 13.06
CA ARG A 26 6.90 9.85 14.01
C ARG A 26 5.86 10.76 13.36
N ILE A 27 6.12 11.23 12.14
CA ILE A 27 5.15 12.05 11.39
C ILE A 27 3.87 11.27 11.10
N GLY A 28 4.01 10.02 10.62
CA GLY A 28 2.87 9.13 10.39
C GLY A 28 2.06 8.87 11.65
N ALA A 29 2.72 8.58 12.78
CA ALA A 29 2.07 8.36 14.06
C ALA A 29 1.32 9.61 14.56
N LYS A 30 1.92 10.80 14.45
CA LYS A 30 1.27 12.08 14.82
C LYS A 30 0.07 12.38 13.93
N GLY A 31 0.18 12.16 12.63
CA GLY A 31 -0.92 12.31 11.68
C GLY A 31 -2.06 11.32 11.95
N GLY A 32 -1.74 10.06 12.25
CA GLY A 32 -2.72 9.04 12.62
C GLY A 32 -3.47 9.35 13.92
N LYS A 33 -2.75 9.81 14.96
CA LYS A 33 -3.35 10.23 16.24
C LYS A 33 -4.27 11.45 16.10
N ASN A 34 -3.91 12.39 15.23
CA ASN A 34 -4.72 13.60 14.98
C ASN A 34 -5.92 13.34 14.06
N GLY A 35 -6.00 12.17 13.42
CA GLY A 35 -7.12 11.76 12.60
C GLY A 35 -8.35 11.46 13.46
N ARG A 36 -9.26 12.43 13.57
CA ARG A 36 -10.53 12.29 14.33
C ARG A 36 -11.48 11.24 13.78
N THR A 37 -11.33 10.83 12.52
CA THR A 37 -12.25 9.89 11.87
C THR A 37 -12.10 8.46 12.35
N GLY A 38 -11.12 8.17 13.22
CA GLY A 38 -10.84 6.81 13.67
C GLY A 38 -10.63 5.93 12.46
N GLY A 39 -9.41 5.91 11.92
CA GLY A 39 -9.11 5.19 10.68
C GLY A 39 -9.54 3.72 10.68
N PHE A 40 -9.19 2.96 9.66
CA PHE A 40 -9.65 1.57 9.49
C PHE A 40 -9.42 0.60 10.68
N ALA A 41 -8.59 0.98 11.67
CA ALA A 41 -8.41 0.24 12.92
C ALA A 41 -9.49 0.52 13.99
N ALA A 42 -10.11 1.71 14.01
CA ALA A 42 -11.08 2.09 15.05
C ALA A 42 -12.49 1.55 14.77
N ASN A 43 -12.83 1.32 13.50
CA ASN A 43 -14.10 0.69 13.11
C ASN A 43 -13.87 -0.37 12.03
N ARG A 44 -13.85 -1.64 12.47
CA ARG A 44 -13.60 -2.80 11.59
C ARG A 44 -14.65 -2.95 10.49
N GLU A 45 -15.91 -2.60 10.76
CA GLU A 45 -16.98 -2.68 9.77
C GLU A 45 -16.83 -1.62 8.67
N LEU A 46 -16.40 -0.41 9.02
CA LEU A 46 -16.10 0.63 8.02
C LEU A 46 -14.94 0.21 7.10
N ALA A 47 -13.89 -0.39 7.67
CA ALA A 47 -12.78 -0.94 6.90
C ALA A 47 -13.21 -2.05 5.95
N ARG A 48 -14.05 -2.97 6.42
CA ARG A 48 -14.61 -4.05 5.61
C ARG A 48 -15.42 -3.51 4.43
N LYS A 49 -16.33 -2.55 4.69
CA LYS A 49 -17.17 -1.93 3.65
C LYS A 49 -16.34 -1.17 2.61
N ALA A 50 -15.37 -0.36 3.05
CA ALA A 50 -14.50 0.39 2.15
C ALA A 50 -13.60 -0.53 1.31
N GLY A 51 -13.02 -1.56 1.93
CA GLY A 51 -12.20 -2.56 1.25
C GLY A 51 -12.99 -3.35 0.20
N ALA A 52 -14.19 -3.81 0.55
CA ALA A 52 -15.09 -4.49 -0.38
C ALA A 52 -15.46 -3.59 -1.57
N LYS A 53 -15.87 -2.35 -1.31
CA LYS A 53 -16.20 -1.38 -2.37
C LYS A 53 -15.01 -1.11 -3.30
N GLY A 54 -13.81 -0.91 -2.74
CA GLY A 54 -12.59 -0.69 -3.51
C GLY A 54 -12.20 -1.91 -4.35
N GLY A 55 -12.37 -3.11 -3.81
CA GLY A 55 -12.14 -4.37 -4.51
C GLY A 55 -13.13 -4.57 -5.67
N SER A 56 -14.42 -4.33 -5.44
CA SER A 56 -15.46 -4.50 -6.45
C SER A 56 -15.37 -3.48 -7.59
N ILE A 57 -14.94 -2.24 -7.31
CA ILE A 57 -14.76 -1.19 -8.32
C ILE A 57 -13.43 -1.37 -9.10
N SER A 58 -12.52 -2.23 -8.62
CA SER A 58 -11.22 -2.40 -9.24
C SER A 58 -11.34 -2.87 -10.69
N ARG A 59 -10.95 -2.00 -11.62
CA ARG A 59 -10.74 -2.34 -13.04
C ARG A 59 -9.43 -3.08 -13.29
N ARG A 60 -8.58 -3.22 -12.27
CA ARG A 60 -7.32 -3.95 -12.37
C ARG A 60 -7.65 -5.44 -12.38
N ARG A 61 -7.33 -6.14 -13.47
CA ARG A 61 -7.48 -7.60 -13.58
C ARG A 61 -6.78 -8.26 -12.39
N LYS A 62 -7.40 -9.30 -11.80
CA LYS A 62 -6.72 -10.14 -10.81
C LYS A 62 -5.40 -10.62 -11.42
N ALA A 63 -4.29 -10.39 -10.73
CA ALA A 63 -2.95 -10.71 -11.22
C ALA A 63 -2.68 -12.23 -11.35
N SER A 64 -3.64 -13.09 -11.01
CA SER A 64 -3.48 -14.53 -10.98
C SER A 64 -4.74 -15.24 -11.49
N ALA A 65 -4.80 -15.39 -12.81
CA ALA A 65 -5.49 -16.49 -13.46
C ALA A 65 -4.58 -17.03 -14.57
N LYS A 66 -3.32 -17.35 -14.24
CA LYS A 66 -2.50 -18.23 -15.08
C LYS A 66 -2.99 -19.64 -14.77
N GLN A 67 -3.88 -20.15 -15.61
CA GLN A 67 -4.34 -21.53 -15.58
C GLN A 67 -3.11 -22.44 -15.82
N THR A 68 -2.75 -23.25 -14.84
CA THR A 68 -1.82 -24.36 -15.03
C THR A 68 -2.59 -25.50 -15.68
N THR A 69 -2.55 -25.57 -17.00
CA THR A 69 -2.99 -26.76 -17.75
C THR A 69 -1.99 -27.89 -17.46
N VAL A 70 -2.41 -28.88 -16.68
CA VAL A 70 -1.65 -30.13 -16.51
C VAL A 70 -1.92 -30.99 -17.74
N THR A 71 -0.99 -31.00 -18.68
CA THR A 71 -1.02 -31.91 -19.84
C THR A 71 -0.67 -33.30 -19.33
N GLN A 72 -1.67 -34.19 -19.21
CA GLN A 72 -1.44 -35.61 -18.97
C GLN A 72 -0.85 -36.21 -20.25
N SER A 73 0.44 -36.54 -20.23
CA SER A 73 1.13 -37.24 -21.30
C SER A 73 0.74 -38.72 -21.28
N ALA A 74 0.16 -39.19 -22.39
CA ALA A 74 -0.17 -40.58 -22.65
C ALA A 74 1.07 -41.49 -22.54
N THR A 75 0.89 -42.65 -21.91
CA THR A 75 1.81 -43.79 -21.98
C THR A 75 0.96 -45.01 -22.34
N ALA A 76 1.08 -45.46 -23.58
CA ALA A 76 0.72 -46.79 -24.06
C ALA A 76 1.48 -47.04 -25.36
#